data_AF-A0A1B6LKZ0-F1
#
_entry.id   AF-A0A1B6LKZ0-F1
#
_cell.length_a   1.000
_cell.length_b   1.000
_cell.length_c   1.000
_cell.angle_alpha   90.00
_cell.angle_beta   90.00
_cell.angle_gamma   90.00
#
_symmetry.space_group_name_H-M   'P 1'
#
loop_
_entity.id
_entity.type
_entity.pdbx_description
1 polymer ?
#
loop_
_entity_poly.entity_id
_entity_poly.type
_entity_poly.pdbx_seq_one_letter_code
_entity_poly.pdbx_strand_id
1 'polypeptide(L)'
;VMPRDSNGVDYRQERNSEHSCKCPSEYTVRRLANGSCSCDCFDKQRDCIKYKKGKEYFNHSDRLCIEMGTCQLPSCDFGVYLRSSGRCPRKHEKFRTWSRYH
;
A
#
# COMPACT_ATOMS: atom_id res chain seq x y z
N VAL A 1 9.05 46.41 31.27
CA VAL A 1 9.33 45.91 29.91
C VAL A 1 9.72 44.44 30.04
N MET A 2 8.86 43.52 29.59
CA MET A 2 9.14 42.09 29.60
C MET A 2 9.18 41.63 28.14
N PRO A 3 10.21 40.90 27.68
CA PRO A 3 10.22 40.35 26.33
C PRO A 3 9.19 39.22 26.21
N ARG A 4 8.43 39.27 25.11
CA ARG A 4 7.49 38.24 24.64
C ARG A 4 8.30 37.05 24.11
N ASP A 5 8.30 35.94 24.82
CA ASP A 5 8.57 34.63 24.20
C ASP A 5 7.26 33.89 24.02
N SER A 6 6.55 34.28 22.95
CA SER A 6 5.40 33.57 22.41
C SER A 6 5.87 32.31 21.68
N ASN A 7 6.31 31.29 22.42
CA ASN A 7 6.37 29.92 21.89
C ASN A 7 5.09 29.18 22.29
N GLY A 8 3.97 29.70 21.79
CA GLY A 8 2.76 28.91 21.64
C GLY A 8 3.01 27.92 20.51
N VAL A 9 3.47 26.72 20.86
CA VAL A 9 3.54 25.60 19.92
C VAL A 9 2.10 25.34 19.50
N ASP A 10 1.77 25.76 18.29
CA ASP A 10 0.45 25.65 17.67
C ASP A 10 0.14 24.17 17.49
N TYR A 11 -0.57 23.59 18.46
CA TYR A 11 -1.25 22.30 18.34
C TYR A 11 -2.45 22.45 17.39
N ARG A 12 -2.25 22.95 16.17
CA ARG A 12 -3.20 22.77 15.08
C ARG A 12 -2.89 21.45 14.41
N GLN A 13 -3.52 20.42 14.95
CA GLN A 13 -4.32 19.47 14.19
C GLN A 13 -4.20 19.56 12.66
N GLU A 14 -3.11 19.08 12.09
CA GLU A 14 -3.17 18.45 10.78
C GLU A 14 -3.77 17.05 10.97
N ARG A 15 -5.10 17.02 11.00
CA ARG A 15 -5.83 15.93 10.36
C ARG A 15 -5.46 15.94 8.87
N ASN A 16 -4.24 15.53 8.53
CA ASN A 16 -3.87 15.27 7.15
C ASN A 16 -4.15 13.80 6.85
N SER A 17 -5.45 13.54 6.71
CA SER A 17 -6.00 12.34 6.12
C SER A 17 -5.85 12.33 4.59
N GLU A 18 -5.01 13.17 3.97
CA GLU A 18 -5.26 13.59 2.58
C GLU A 18 -4.10 13.39 1.58
N HIS A 19 -2.83 13.20 1.95
CA HIS A 19 -1.78 13.00 0.91
C HIS A 19 -0.64 12.01 1.24
N SER A 20 -0.65 11.29 2.35
CA SER A 20 0.36 10.26 2.65
C SER A 20 -0.08 8.92 2.09
N CYS A 21 0.31 8.62 0.86
CA CYS A 21 0.00 7.33 0.27
C CYS A 21 0.64 6.23 1.11
N LYS A 22 -0.20 5.45 1.78
CA LYS A 22 0.22 4.41 2.70
C LYS A 22 0.21 3.08 1.97
N CYS A 23 1.34 2.37 2.02
CA CYS A 23 1.49 1.06 1.41
C CYS A 23 1.62 -0.03 2.47
N PRO A 24 1.36 -1.30 2.11
CA PRO A 24 1.70 -2.43 2.97
C PRO A 24 3.18 -2.43 3.34
N SER A 25 3.52 -3.04 4.48
CA SER A 25 4.84 -2.94 5.12
C SER A 25 6.02 -3.25 4.18
N GLU A 26 5.85 -4.21 3.28
CA GLU A 26 6.89 -4.66 2.35
C GLU A 26 6.92 -3.88 1.03
N TYR A 27 5.92 -3.02 0.78
CA TYR A 27 5.78 -2.26 -0.45
C TYR A 27 6.26 -0.83 -0.27
N THR A 28 6.91 -0.31 -1.30
CA THR A 28 7.32 1.09 -1.29
C THR A 28 6.30 1.97 -2.00
N VAL A 29 6.08 3.14 -1.42
CA VAL A 29 5.23 4.17 -2.00
C VAL A 29 5.96 4.79 -3.18
N ARG A 30 5.36 4.69 -4.37
CA ARG A 30 5.82 5.34 -5.59
C ARG A 30 4.84 6.42 -5.99
N ARG A 31 5.31 7.67 -6.02
CA ARG A 31 4.54 8.80 -6.55
C ARG A 31 4.64 8.78 -8.07
N LEU A 32 3.50 8.75 -8.75
CA LEU A 32 3.42 8.86 -10.20
C LEU A 32 3.37 10.34 -10.60
N ALA A 33 3.78 10.63 -11.83
CA ALA A 33 3.85 12.01 -12.35
C ALA A 33 2.49 12.72 -12.45
N ASN A 34 1.40 11.95 -12.46
CA ASN A 34 0.02 12.44 -12.43
C ASN A 34 -0.45 12.85 -11.02
N GLY A 35 0.42 12.79 -10.01
CA GLY A 35 0.07 13.07 -8.61
C GLY A 35 -0.57 11.89 -7.87
N SER A 36 -0.84 10.76 -8.54
CA SER A 36 -1.32 9.56 -7.87
C SER A 36 -0.20 8.76 -7.23
N CYS A 37 -0.54 7.82 -6.36
CA CYS A 37 0.43 6.94 -5.74
C CYS A 37 0.14 5.50 -6.07
N SER A 38 1.21 4.73 -6.21
CA SER A 38 1.14 3.29 -6.35
C SER A 38 2.06 2.64 -5.34
N CYS A 39 1.67 1.46 -4.87
CA CYS A 39 2.52 0.62 -4.04
C CYS A 39 3.25 -0.36 -4.94
N ASP A 40 4.56 -0.17 -5.11
CA ASP A 40 5.37 -0.99 -5.99
C ASP A 40 6.69 -1.42 -5.31
N CYS A 41 7.28 -2.48 -5.85
CA CYS A 41 8.55 -3.02 -5.39
C CYS A 41 9.71 -2.40 -6.17
N PHE A 42 10.81 -2.10 -5.50
CA PHE A 42 12.08 -1.85 -6.17
C PHE A 42 12.79 -3.17 -6.49
N ASP A 43 13.58 -3.22 -7.57
CA ASP A 43 14.31 -4.43 -8.03
C ASP A 43 15.18 -5.10 -6.96
N LYS A 44 15.66 -4.34 -5.97
CA LYS A 44 16.51 -4.87 -4.88
C LYS A 44 15.72 -5.45 -3.70
N GLN A 45 14.40 -5.26 -3.64
CA GLN A 45 13.55 -5.74 -2.54
C GLN A 45 13.02 -7.15 -2.82
N ARG A 46 13.85 -8.16 -2.51
CA ARG A 46 13.49 -9.57 -2.75
C ARG A 46 12.21 -9.99 -2.03
N ASP A 47 11.97 -9.49 -0.82
CA ASP A 47 10.79 -9.84 -0.06
C ASP A 47 9.52 -9.25 -0.68
N CYS A 48 9.50 -7.93 -0.97
CA CYS A 48 8.43 -7.32 -1.77
C CYS A 48 8.10 -8.10 -3.05
N ILE A 49 9.13 -8.51 -3.81
CA ILE A 49 8.95 -9.31 -5.04
C ILE A 49 8.26 -10.66 -4.76
N LYS A 50 8.51 -11.31 -3.61
CA LYS A 50 7.79 -12.54 -3.22
C LYS A 50 6.31 -12.26 -2.99
N TYR A 51 5.96 -11.18 -2.28
CA TYR A 51 4.57 -10.75 -2.09
C TYR A 51 3.90 -10.41 -3.41
N LYS A 52 4.57 -9.63 -4.27
CA LYS A 52 4.09 -9.23 -5.61
C LYS A 52 3.77 -10.40 -6.53
N LYS A 53 4.56 -11.48 -6.41
CA LYS A 53 4.35 -12.75 -7.14
C LYS A 53 3.36 -13.70 -6.47
N GLY A 54 2.75 -13.30 -5.35
CA GLY A 54 1.80 -14.12 -4.61
C GLY A 54 2.43 -15.32 -3.91
N LYS A 55 3.76 -15.32 -3.71
CA LYS A 55 4.46 -16.39 -3.00
C LYS A 55 4.22 -16.31 -1.50
N GLU A 56 4.08 -15.09 -0.98
CA GLU A 56 3.90 -14.79 0.45
C GLU A 56 2.51 -14.18 0.74
N TYR A 57 2.06 -14.32 1.99
CA TYR A 57 0.79 -13.77 2.48
C TYR A 57 1.03 -12.48 3.24
N PHE A 58 0.18 -11.47 3.01
CA PHE A 58 0.30 -10.22 3.75
C PHE A 58 -0.04 -10.42 5.23
N ASN A 59 0.68 -9.69 6.07
CA ASN A 59 0.45 -9.66 7.50
C ASN A 59 -0.99 -9.25 7.82
N HIS A 60 -1.48 -9.61 8.99
CA HIS A 60 -2.84 -9.28 9.40
C HIS A 60 -3.09 -7.76 9.35
N SER A 61 -2.13 -6.96 9.85
CA SER A 61 -2.21 -5.50 9.81
C SER A 61 -2.25 -4.94 8.39
N ASP A 62 -1.49 -5.52 7.46
CA ASP A 62 -1.48 -5.11 6.05
C ASP A 62 -2.78 -5.51 5.32
N ARG A 63 -3.35 -6.66 5.65
CA ARG A 63 -4.66 -7.05 5.17
C ARG A 63 -5.73 -6.07 5.64
N LEU A 64 -5.75 -5.79 6.94
CA LEU A 64 -6.73 -4.91 7.55
C LEU A 64 -6.63 -3.49 6.96
N CYS A 65 -5.41 -2.99 6.71
CA CYS A 65 -5.25 -1.65 6.19
C CYS A 65 -5.77 -1.52 4.75
N ILE A 66 -5.57 -2.54 3.90
CA ILE A 66 -6.15 -2.64 2.54
C ILE A 66 -7.67 -2.82 2.60
N GLU A 67 -8.16 -3.61 3.55
CA GLU A 67 -9.59 -3.88 3.73
C GLU A 67 -10.35 -2.63 4.16
N MET A 68 -9.81 -1.90 5.14
CA MET A 68 -10.33 -0.62 5.62
C MET A 68 -10.12 0.54 4.64
N GLY A 69 -9.38 0.34 3.54
CA GLY A 69 -9.07 1.40 2.58
C GLY A 69 -8.11 2.47 3.11
N THR A 70 -7.43 2.20 4.22
CA THR A 70 -6.42 3.10 4.81
C THR A 70 -5.07 3.02 4.09
N CYS A 71 -4.84 1.94 3.35
CA CYS A 71 -3.68 1.75 2.49
C CYS A 71 -4.09 1.52 1.03
N GLN A 72 -3.20 1.90 0.13
CA GLN A 72 -3.33 1.64 -1.30
C GLN A 72 -3.14 0.16 -1.61
N LEU A 73 -3.76 -0.28 -2.70
CA LEU A 73 -3.65 -1.67 -3.16
C LEU A 73 -2.22 -1.96 -3.64
N PRO A 74 -1.62 -3.09 -3.24
CA PRO A 74 -0.31 -3.49 -3.73
C PRO A 74 -0.38 -3.85 -5.22
N SER A 75 0.63 -3.44 -5.99
CA SER A 75 0.78 -3.87 -7.37
C SER A 75 1.22 -5.33 -7.42
N CYS A 76 0.44 -6.20 -8.06
CA CYS A 76 0.74 -7.63 -8.21
C CYS A 76 1.19 -7.95 -9.65
N ASP A 77 2.09 -8.93 -9.83
CA ASP A 77 2.63 -9.30 -11.15
C ASP A 77 1.61 -10.06 -12.02
N PHE A 78 0.72 -10.83 -11.39
CA PHE A 78 -0.12 -11.81 -12.08
C PHE A 78 -1.62 -11.51 -12.00
N GLY A 79 -2.01 -10.29 -11.64
CA GLY A 79 -3.41 -9.86 -11.53
C GLY A 79 -3.62 -8.78 -10.49
N VAL A 80 -4.79 -8.75 -9.85
CA VAL A 80 -5.12 -7.83 -8.76
C VAL A 80 -5.01 -8.54 -7.40
N TYR A 81 -4.77 -7.77 -6.33
CA TYR A 81 -4.73 -8.30 -4.97
C TYR A 81 -6.00 -9.07 -4.61
N LEU A 82 -5.84 -10.31 -4.14
CA LEU A 82 -6.95 -11.18 -3.76
C LEU A 82 -7.29 -10.96 -2.28
N ARG A 83 -8.33 -10.17 -2.02
CA ARG A 83 -8.82 -9.88 -0.66
C ARG A 83 -9.20 -11.14 0.11
N SER A 84 -9.81 -12.12 -0.56
CA SER A 84 -10.22 -13.40 0.05
C SER A 84 -9.06 -14.21 0.63
N SER A 85 -7.89 -14.18 -0.03
CA SER A 85 -6.70 -14.91 0.42
C SER A 85 -5.67 -14.01 1.10
N GLY A 86 -5.87 -12.69 1.09
CA GLY A 86 -4.91 -11.74 1.66
C GLY A 86 -3.57 -11.66 0.93
N ARG A 87 -3.53 -11.97 -0.37
CA ARG A 87 -2.27 -12.05 -1.14
C ARG A 87 -2.44 -11.72 -2.61
N CYS A 88 -1.33 -11.49 -3.29
CA CYS A 88 -1.33 -11.44 -4.75
C CYS A 88 -1.57 -12.84 -5.36
N PRO A 89 -2.15 -12.90 -6.57
CA PRO A 89 -2.28 -14.15 -7.32
C PRO A 89 -0.90 -14.67 -7.76
N ARG A 90 -0.75 -16.00 -7.79
CA ARG A 90 0.43 -16.66 -8.36
C ARG A 90 0.30 -16.77 -9.88
N LYS A 91 1.42 -17.03 -10.55
CA LYS A 91 1.48 -17.25 -12.01
C LYS A 91 0.42 -18.25 -12.53
N HIS A 92 0.22 -19.36 -11.82
CA HIS A 92 -0.74 -20.41 -12.21
C HIS A 92 -2.20 -20.03 -11.90
N GLU A 93 -2.44 -19.09 -10.98
CA GLU A 93 -3.78 -18.63 -10.61
C GLU A 93 -4.33 -17.59 -11.61
N LYS A 94 -3.45 -16.93 -12.38
CA LYS A 94 -3.81 -15.99 -13.47
C LYS A 94 -4.79 -16.62 -14.47
N PHE A 95 -4.60 -17.91 -14.78
CA PHE A 95 -5.45 -18.63 -15.72
C PHE A 95 -6.87 -18.87 -15.18
N ARG A 96 -7.06 -18.94 -13.86
CA ARG A 96 -8.39 -19.16 -13.27
C ARG A 96 -9.20 -17.87 -13.15
N THR A 97 -8.55 -16.72 -13.10
CA THR A 97 -9.23 -15.43 -12.91
C THR A 97 -9.81 -14.88 -14.21
N TRP A 98 -9.21 -15.18 -15.37
CA TRP A 98 -9.81 -14.84 -16.68
C TRP A 98 -11.08 -15.66 -16.97
N SER A 99 -11.16 -16.89 -16.46
CA SER A 99 -12.31 -17.78 -16.68
C SER A 99 -13.58 -17.41 -15.88
N ARG A 100 -13.53 -16.40 -15.00
CA ARG A 100 -14.70 -15.96 -14.20
C ARG A 100 -15.32 -14.64 -14.66
N TYR A 101 -14.89 -14.11 -15.81
CA TYR A 101 -15.47 -12.92 -16.45
C TYR A 101 -16.10 -13.23 -17.82
N HIS A 102 -16.49 -14.48 -18.06
CA HIS A 102 -17.29 -14.89 -19.22
C HIS A 102 -18.61 -15.46 -18.76
#